data_AF-A0A7C1ZTZ0-F1
#
_entry.id   AF-A0A7C1ZTZ0-F1
#
_cell.length_a   1.000
_cell.length_b   1.000
_cell.length_c   1.000
_cell.angle_alpha   90.00
_cell.angle_beta   90.00
_cell.angle_gamma   90.00
#
_symmetry.space_group_name_H-M   'P 1'
#
loop_
_entity.id
_entity.type
_entity.pdbx_description
1 polymer ?
#
loop_
_entity_poly.entity_id
_entity_poly.type
_entity_poly.pdbx_seq_one_letter_code
_entity_poly.pdbx_strand_id
1 'polypeptide(L)'
;MSVVDVGRVLKTTLRDGKVVIGLKEVRNAINKGSAKMVVIARNCPQREELRKAISDKGVSYYEYPGTGVDLGYTCGKPFSISAFAVIDAGGTDILKLAKKR
;
A
#
# COMPACT_ATOMS: atom_id res chain seq x y z
N MET A 1 24.80 -1.84 1.75
CA MET A 1 23.59 -1.77 2.58
C MET A 1 22.47 -1.30 1.67
N SER A 2 21.72 -2.22 1.06
CA SER A 2 20.75 -1.88 0.02
C SER A 2 19.56 -1.17 0.66
N VAL A 3 19.62 0.16 0.71
CA VAL A 3 18.49 1.00 1.07
C VAL A 3 17.45 0.76 -0.01
N VAL A 4 16.47 -0.10 0.27
CA VAL A 4 15.36 -0.33 -0.66
C VAL A 4 14.61 0.99 -0.69
N ASP A 5 14.79 1.73 -1.77
CA ASP A 5 14.27 3.07 -1.94
C ASP A 5 12.75 2.96 -2.10
N VAL A 6 12.04 2.97 -0.95
CA VAL A 6 10.60 2.73 -0.86
C VAL A 6 9.87 3.60 -1.88
N GLY A 7 10.33 4.83 -2.07
CA GLY A 7 9.71 5.73 -3.02
C GLY A 7 9.87 5.33 -4.49
N ARG A 8 11.07 4.87 -4.87
CA ARG A 8 11.29 4.34 -6.22
C ARG A 8 10.48 3.06 -6.47
N VAL A 9 10.41 2.18 -5.47
CA VAL A 9 9.63 0.95 -5.54
C VAL A 9 8.16 1.27 -5.74
N LEU A 10 7.59 2.13 -4.90
CA LEU A 10 6.20 2.59 -5.01
C LEU A 10 5.88 3.14 -6.40
N LYS A 11 6.70 4.07 -6.89
CA LYS A 11 6.50 4.68 -8.21
C LYS A 11 6.55 3.65 -9.34
N THR A 12 7.44 2.66 -9.23
CA THR A 12 7.56 1.59 -10.24
C THR A 12 6.38 0.62 -10.13
N THR A 13 5.93 0.27 -8.93
CA THR A 13 4.73 -0.56 -8.71
C THR A 13 3.47 0.10 -9.26
N LEU A 14 3.34 1.42 -9.14
CA LEU A 14 2.21 2.14 -9.73
C LEU A 14 2.27 2.24 -11.26
N ARG A 15 3.47 2.15 -11.84
CA ARG A 15 3.69 2.28 -13.28
C ARG A 15 3.57 0.95 -14.01
N ASP A 16 4.15 -0.11 -13.45
CA ASP A 16 4.22 -1.45 -14.02
C ASP A 16 3.18 -2.41 -13.44
N GLY A 17 2.80 -2.17 -12.19
CA GLY A 17 1.86 -3.02 -11.45
C GLY A 17 0.42 -2.52 -11.50
N LYS A 18 -0.46 -3.33 -10.92
CA LYS A 18 -1.87 -3.01 -10.74
C LYS A 18 -2.13 -2.71 -9.27
N VAL A 19 -2.45 -1.45 -8.98
CA VAL A 19 -2.78 -1.00 -7.62
C VAL A 19 -4.18 -0.40 -7.58
N VAL A 20 -4.81 -0.46 -6.41
CA VAL A 20 -6.08 0.23 -6.12
C VAL A 20 -5.84 1.23 -5.01
N ILE A 21 -6.34 2.45 -5.18
CA ILE A 21 -6.06 3.57 -4.28
C ILE A 21 -7.35 3.95 -3.55
N GLY A 22 -7.24 4.27 -2.27
CA GLY A 22 -8.37 4.76 -1.49
C GLY A 22 -8.97 3.70 -0.58
N LEU A 23 -9.48 4.14 0.57
CA LEU A 23 -9.89 3.27 1.67
C LEU A 23 -11.00 2.29 1.28
N LYS A 24 -12.01 2.77 0.54
CA LYS A 24 -13.14 1.94 0.09
C LYS A 24 -12.68 0.85 -0.89
N GLU A 25 -11.85 1.20 -1.87
CA GLU A 25 -11.34 0.25 -2.85
C GLU A 25 -10.38 -0.75 -2.22
N VAL A 26 -9.51 -0.30 -1.32
CA VAL A 26 -8.61 -1.18 -0.55
C VAL A 26 -9.41 -2.20 0.25
N ARG A 27 -10.43 -1.76 0.99
CA ARG A 27 -11.33 -2.66 1.75
C ARG A 27 -12.02 -3.65 0.83
N ASN A 28 -12.46 -3.22 -0.35
CA ASN A 28 -13.07 -4.11 -1.33
C ASN A 28 -12.06 -5.12 -1.89
N ALA A 29 -10.82 -4.71 -2.19
CA ALA A 29 -9.77 -5.60 -2.68
C ALA A 29 -9.32 -6.63 -1.64
N ILE A 30 -9.27 -6.24 -0.36
CA ILE A 30 -9.05 -7.16 0.77
C ILE A 30 -10.22 -8.15 0.86
N ASN A 31 -11.46 -7.68 0.81
CA ASN A 31 -12.66 -8.53 0.84
C ASN A 31 -12.74 -9.50 -0.36
N LYS A 32 -12.26 -9.10 -1.53
CA LYS A 32 -12.17 -9.97 -2.71
C LYS A 32 -10.97 -10.93 -2.67
N GLY A 33 -10.02 -10.73 -1.75
CA GLY A 33 -8.78 -11.50 -1.69
C GLY A 33 -7.82 -11.22 -2.85
N SER A 34 -8.04 -10.14 -3.59
CA SER A 34 -7.18 -9.73 -4.71
C SER A 34 -5.98 -8.89 -4.26
N ALA A 35 -6.04 -8.32 -3.05
CA ALA A 35 -4.94 -7.56 -2.48
C ALA A 35 -3.82 -8.48 -1.97
N LYS A 36 -2.64 -8.40 -2.58
CA LYS A 36 -1.43 -9.09 -2.12
C LYS A 36 -0.77 -8.33 -0.96
N MET A 37 -0.83 -7.00 -1.01
CA MET A 37 -0.22 -6.13 -0.02
C MET A 37 -1.02 -4.84 0.13
N VAL A 38 -1.05 -4.27 1.34
CA VAL A 38 -1.71 -2.99 1.62
C VAL A 38 -0.71 -2.01 2.23
N VAL A 39 -0.68 -0.78 1.73
CA VAL A 39 0.14 0.30 2.28
C VAL A 39 -0.77 1.34 2.92
N ILE A 40 -0.43 1.73 4.15
CA ILE A 40 -1.20 2.67 4.97
C ILE A 40 -0.29 3.84 5.33
N ALA A 41 -0.74 5.06 5.06
CA ALA A 41 -0.04 6.26 5.50
C ALA A 41 -0.22 6.49 7.01
N ARG A 42 0.76 7.12 7.65
CA ARG A 42 0.72 7.41 9.10
C ARG A 42 -0.51 8.22 9.51
N ASN A 43 -0.94 9.18 8.69
CA ASN A 43 -2.08 10.06 8.95
C ASN A 43 -3.43 9.49 8.48
N CYS A 44 -3.56 8.17 8.37
CA CYS A 44 -4.79 7.55 7.88
C CYS A 44 -5.84 7.41 9.01
N PRO A 45 -7.01 8.06 8.93
CA PRO A 45 -8.00 8.03 10.01
C PRO A 45 -8.61 6.64 10.23
N GLN A 46 -8.78 5.83 9.17
CA GLN A 46 -9.34 4.47 9.25
C GLN A 46 -8.26 3.38 9.33
N ARG A 47 -7.06 3.71 9.85
CA ARG A 47 -5.95 2.75 10.01
C ARG A 47 -6.37 1.49 10.73
N GLU A 48 -7.09 1.63 11.85
CA GLU A 48 -7.40 0.52 12.74
C GLU A 48 -8.41 -0.44 12.12
N GLU A 49 -9.45 0.09 11.46
CA GLU A 49 -10.39 -0.72 10.68
C GLU A 49 -9.71 -1.48 9.55
N LEU A 50 -8.83 -0.81 8.78
CA LEU A 50 -8.06 -1.49 7.73
C LEU A 50 -7.22 -2.60 8.30
N ARG A 51 -6.52 -2.34 9.41
CA ARG A 51 -5.66 -3.33 10.07
C ARG A 51 -6.44 -4.55 10.53
N LYS A 52 -7.66 -4.37 11.06
CA LYS A 52 -8.55 -5.48 11.39
C LYS A 52 -8.94 -6.28 10.14
N ALA A 53 -9.36 -5.62 9.07
CA ALA A 53 -9.72 -6.30 7.82
C ALA A 53 -8.54 -7.08 7.20
N ILE A 54 -7.34 -6.53 7.29
CA ILE A 54 -6.10 -7.16 6.84
C ILE A 54 -5.76 -8.37 7.72
N SER A 55 -5.88 -8.22 9.04
CA SER A 55 -5.62 -9.29 10.01
C SER A 55 -6.60 -10.44 9.88
N ASP A 56 -7.86 -10.16 9.59
CA ASP A 56 -8.92 -11.15 9.36
C ASP A 56 -8.63 -12.01 8.11
N LYS A 57 -8.11 -11.36 7.07
CA LYS A 57 -7.78 -11.99 5.78
C LYS A 57 -6.35 -12.53 5.67
N GLY A 58 -5.48 -12.26 6.65
CA GLY A 58 -4.06 -12.62 6.61
C GLY A 58 -3.26 -11.93 5.50
N VAL A 59 -3.66 -10.72 5.08
CA VAL A 59 -2.95 -9.97 4.02
C VAL A 59 -1.74 -9.26 4.62
N SER A 60 -0.65 -9.11 3.86
CA SER A 60 0.51 -8.35 4.34
C SER A 60 0.27 -6.85 4.25
N TYR A 61 0.77 -6.08 5.21
CA TYR A 61 0.67 -4.61 5.19
C TYR A 61 1.98 -3.91 5.50
N TYR A 62 2.05 -2.65 5.09
CA TYR A 62 3.17 -1.76 5.35
C TYR A 62 2.66 -0.39 5.81
N GLU A 63 3.12 0.02 7.00
CA GLU A 63 2.86 1.35 7.52
C GLU A 63 3.95 2.29 7.01
N TYR A 64 3.57 3.22 6.13
CA TYR A 64 4.47 4.24 5.63
C TYR A 64 4.66 5.33 6.70
N PRO A 65 5.91 5.70 7.04
CA PRO A 65 6.19 6.65 8.11
C PRO A 65 5.75 8.09 7.79
N GLY A 66 5.59 8.42 6.52
CA GLY A 66 5.14 9.73 6.05
C GLY A 66 3.62 9.91 6.05
N THR A 67 3.20 11.11 5.67
CA THR A 67 1.77 11.47 5.55
C THR A 67 1.20 10.99 4.22
N GLY A 68 -0.14 11.03 4.08
CA GLY A 68 -0.77 10.65 2.81
C GLY A 68 -0.38 11.55 1.65
N VAL A 69 0.00 12.81 1.92
CA VAL A 69 0.53 13.73 0.91
C VAL A 69 1.88 13.24 0.40
N ASP A 70 2.78 12.90 1.32
CA ASP A 70 4.12 12.39 1.01
C ASP A 70 4.04 11.06 0.25
N LEU A 71 3.13 10.17 0.66
CA LEU A 71 2.84 8.92 -0.04
C LEU A 71 2.33 9.19 -1.47
N GLY A 72 1.40 10.14 -1.64
CA GLY A 72 0.87 10.53 -2.94
C GLY A 72 1.95 11.07 -3.87
N TYR A 73 2.79 11.98 -3.37
CA TYR A 73 3.91 12.56 -4.10
C TYR A 73 4.93 11.50 -4.52
N THR A 74 5.27 10.62 -3.58
CA THR A 74 6.16 9.48 -3.81
C THR A 74 5.63 8.52 -4.88
N CYS A 75 4.33 8.27 -4.86
CA CYS A 75 3.61 7.50 -5.87
C CYS A 75 3.44 8.25 -7.21
N GLY A 76 3.82 9.53 -7.30
CA GLY A 76 3.67 10.36 -8.49
C GLY A 76 2.22 10.75 -8.80
N LYS A 77 1.34 10.80 -7.78
CA LYS A 77 -0.05 11.23 -7.92
C LYS A 77 -0.21 12.67 -7.41
N PRO A 78 -1.02 13.52 -8.09
CA PRO A 78 -1.25 14.90 -7.67
C PRO A 78 -2.18 15.03 -6.45
N PHE A 79 -2.51 13.93 -5.78
CA PHE A 79 -3.43 13.88 -4.64
C PHE A 79 -2.86 13.03 -3.52
N SER A 80 -3.27 13.33 -2.28
CA SER A 80 -2.86 12.58 -1.10
C SER A 80 -3.48 11.18 -1.08
N ILE A 81 -2.67 10.17 -0.80
CA ILE A 81 -3.10 8.79 -0.68
C ILE A 81 -3.06 8.37 0.78
N SER A 82 -4.22 8.13 1.39
CA SER A 82 -4.30 7.65 2.78
C SER A 82 -3.95 6.16 2.91
N ALA A 83 -4.38 5.36 1.93
CA ALA A 83 -4.04 3.95 1.81
C ALA A 83 -4.20 3.49 0.35
N PHE A 84 -3.44 2.47 -0.04
CA PHE A 84 -3.63 1.79 -1.32
C PHE A 84 -3.28 0.30 -1.18
N ALA A 85 -3.80 -0.54 -2.07
CA ALA A 85 -3.52 -1.97 -2.10
C ALA A 85 -2.89 -2.35 -3.44
N VAL A 86 -1.89 -3.21 -3.36
CA VAL A 86 -1.19 -3.78 -4.51
C VAL A 86 -1.90 -5.09 -4.86
N ILE A 87 -2.50 -5.12 -6.05
CA ILE A 87 -3.11 -6.33 -6.64
C ILE A 87 -2.03 -7.11 -7.37
N ASP A 88 -1.22 -6.39 -8.15
CA ASP A 88 -0.08 -6.96 -8.84
C ASP A 88 1.13 -6.02 -8.80
N ALA A 89 2.31 -6.59 -8.55
CA ALA A 89 3.53 -5.83 -8.36
C ALA A 89 4.30 -5.58 -9.67
N GLY A 90 3.92 -6.18 -10.80
CA GLY A 90 4.53 -5.93 -12.12
C GLY A 90 6.05 -6.13 -12.15
N GLY A 91 6.60 -7.01 -11.31
CA GLY A 91 8.05 -7.25 -11.22
C GLY A 91 8.81 -6.39 -10.21
N THR A 92 8.12 -5.57 -9.40
CA THR A 92 8.75 -4.84 -8.29
C THR A 92 8.81 -5.66 -7.00
N ASP A 93 9.95 -5.58 -6.30
CA ASP A 93 10.18 -6.20 -4.98
C ASP A 93 9.43 -5.49 -3.82
N ILE A 94 8.25 -4.90 -4.08
CA ILE A 94 7.48 -4.20 -3.03
C ILE A 94 7.02 -5.15 -1.91
N LEU A 95 6.84 -6.44 -2.23
CA LEU A 95 6.49 -7.46 -1.24
C LEU A 95 7.60 -7.67 -0.19
N LYS A 96 8.87 -7.32 -0.48
CA LYS A 96 9.96 -7.40 0.52
C LYS A 96 9.87 -6.32 1.59
N LEU A 97 9.15 -5.23 1.32
CA LEU A 97 8.88 -4.16 2.30
C LEU A 97 7.69 -4.50 3.20
N ALA A 98 6.86 -5.48 2.81
CA ALA A 98 5.67 -5.85 3.55
C ALA A 98 6.07 -6.49 4.89
N LYS A 99 5.52 -5.97 5.99
CA LYS A 99 5.70 -6.59 7.30
C LYS A 99 4.73 -7.76 7.38
N LYS A 100 5.26 -8.98 7.25
CA LYS A 100 4.49 -10.22 7.41
C LYS A 100 4.23 -10.40 8.91
N ARG A 101 2.97 -10.56 9.31
CA ARG A 101 2.64 -11.06 10.65
C ARG A 101 1.52 -12.08 10.52
#